data_AF-A0A068XTD1-F1
#
_entry.id   AF-A0A068XTD1-F1
#
_cell.length_a   1.000
_cell.length_b   1.000
_cell.length_c   1.000
_cell.angle_alpha   90.00
_cell.angle_beta   90.00
_cell.angle_gamma   90.00
#
_symmetry.space_group_name_H-M   'P 1'
#
loop_
_entity.id
_entity.type
_entity.pdbx_description
1 polymer ?
#
loop_
_entity_poly.entity_id
_entity_poly.type
_entity_poly.pdbx_seq_one_letter_code
_entity_poly.pdbx_strand_id
1 'polypeptide(L)'
;MLVEDPSGESGWRWIKLNPMLEGRFRPGVAHFRGCVIVAGGDHLGKKITVECLPLTSVEPPTAPQWTCLHGVDKQCTPFTSLVTFGNRLIMLSSGWRGCDAYEFSPTEGDDNSLANFTWKSLFHVNDLEHARILVTSERLDGS
;
A
#
# COMPACT_ATOMS: atom_id res chain seq x y z
N MET A 1 -13.66 -4.73 6.01
CA MET A 1 -13.98 -3.34 5.62
C MET A 1 -15.15 -2.85 6.45
N LEU A 2 -15.15 -1.58 6.85
CA LEU A 2 -16.29 -0.96 7.53
C LEU A 2 -17.24 -0.41 6.46
N VAL A 3 -18.52 -0.76 6.53
CA VAL A 3 -19.57 -0.32 5.60
C VAL A 3 -20.80 0.12 6.39
N GLU A 4 -21.69 0.88 5.76
CA GLU A 4 -22.94 1.26 6.40
C GLU A 4 -23.81 0.03 6.70
N ASP A 5 -24.50 0.08 7.84
CA ASP A 5 -25.42 -0.96 8.26
C ASP A 5 -26.84 -0.63 7.76
N PRO A 6 -27.39 -1.41 6.80
CA PRO A 6 -28.74 -1.18 6.28
C PRO A 6 -29.83 -1.40 7.32
N SER A 7 -29.54 -2.04 8.46
CA SER A 7 -30.49 -2.25 9.56
C SER A 7 -30.61 -1.06 10.52
N GLY A 8 -29.69 -0.08 10.46
CA GLY A 8 -29.81 1.20 11.16
C GLY A 8 -29.47 1.22 12.66
N GLU A 9 -29.15 0.10 13.30
CA GLU A 9 -28.93 0.06 14.76
C GLU A 9 -27.58 0.65 15.22
N SER A 10 -26.55 0.59 14.36
CA SER A 10 -25.17 1.06 14.63
C SER A 10 -24.67 2.09 13.59
N GLY A 11 -25.36 2.19 12.46
CA GLY A 11 -24.90 2.94 11.28
C GLY A 11 -23.74 2.27 10.53
N TRP A 12 -22.91 1.45 11.20
CA TRP A 12 -21.74 0.78 10.61
C TRP A 12 -21.63 -0.69 11.00
N ARG A 13 -21.12 -1.50 10.08
CA ARG A 13 -20.80 -2.92 10.29
C ARG A 13 -19.49 -3.31 9.62
N TRP A 14 -18.81 -4.29 10.21
CA TRP A 14 -17.65 -4.92 9.58
C TRP A 14 -18.10 -6.01 8.62
N ILE A 15 -17.58 -5.97 7.40
CA ILE A 15 -17.68 -7.06 6.43
C ILE A 15 -16.34 -7.73 6.20
N LYS A 16 -16.40 -9.04 6.01
CA LYS A 16 -15.26 -9.86 5.59
C LYS A 16 -15.06 -9.69 4.08
N LEU A 17 -13.83 -9.33 3.70
CA LEU A 17 -13.39 -9.32 2.30
C LEU A 17 -12.72 -10.65 1.96
N ASN A 18 -12.53 -10.91 0.67
CA ASN A 18 -11.64 -11.99 0.25
C ASN A 18 -10.24 -11.76 0.86
N PRO A 19 -9.59 -12.83 1.35
CA PRO A 19 -8.26 -12.72 1.93
C PRO A 19 -7.24 -12.32 0.87
N MET A 20 -6.14 -11.69 1.31
CA MET A 20 -4.95 -11.46 0.47
C MET A 20 -4.39 -12.79 -0.05
N LEU A 21 -3.64 -12.71 -1.14
CA LEU A 21 -2.93 -13.85 -1.74
C LEU A 21 -1.84 -14.38 -0.81
N GLU A 22 -1.16 -13.47 -0.08
CA GLU A 22 -0.12 -13.82 0.88
C GLU A 22 -0.46 -13.37 2.32
N GLY A 23 -0.12 -14.23 3.29
CA GLY A 23 -0.15 -13.87 4.70
C GLY A 23 0.99 -12.91 5.03
N ARG A 24 0.68 -11.81 5.73
CA ARG A 24 1.62 -10.71 6.02
C ARG A 24 1.56 -10.31 7.49
N PHE A 25 2.71 -10.03 8.07
CA PHE A 25 2.93 -9.45 9.40
C PHE A 25 3.49 -8.03 9.28
N ARG A 26 2.72 -7.03 9.74
CA ARG A 26 3.09 -5.59 9.70
C ARG A 26 3.37 -5.04 8.27
N PRO A 27 2.50 -5.29 7.28
CA PRO A 27 2.66 -4.68 5.97
C PRO A 27 2.43 -3.16 6.00
N GLY A 28 2.92 -2.46 4.98
CA GLY A 28 2.46 -1.12 4.66
C GLY A 28 1.12 -1.17 3.93
N VAL A 29 0.21 -0.23 4.24
CA VAL A 29 -1.11 -0.12 3.62
C VAL A 29 -1.37 1.32 3.20
N ALA A 30 -1.90 1.53 1.99
CA ALA A 30 -2.33 2.84 1.53
C ALA A 30 -3.47 2.71 0.50
N HIS A 31 -4.29 3.75 0.39
CA HIS A 31 -5.28 3.87 -0.68
C HIS A 31 -4.69 4.66 -1.86
N PHE A 32 -4.66 4.06 -3.04
CA PHE A 32 -4.09 4.66 -4.25
C PHE A 32 -4.91 4.30 -5.49
N ARG A 33 -5.30 5.31 -6.28
CA ARG A 33 -6.06 5.15 -7.54
C ARG A 33 -7.27 4.18 -7.41
N GLY A 34 -8.07 4.35 -6.36
CA GLY A 34 -9.29 3.55 -6.12
C GLY A 34 -9.04 2.12 -5.60
N CYS A 35 -7.79 1.78 -5.28
CA CYS A 35 -7.40 0.47 -4.76
C CYS A 35 -6.81 0.60 -3.36
N VAL A 36 -7.03 -0.42 -2.52
CA VAL A 36 -6.19 -0.65 -1.34
C VAL A 36 -4.92 -1.34 -1.81
N ILE A 37 -3.77 -0.75 -1.53
CA ILE A 37 -2.45 -1.33 -1.83
C ILE A 37 -1.83 -1.81 -0.53
N VAL A 38 -1.30 -3.04 -0.56
CA VAL A 38 -0.58 -3.65 0.56
C VAL A 38 0.81 -4.05 0.09
N ALA A 39 1.84 -3.68 0.83
CA ALA A 39 3.23 -3.97 0.49
C ALA A 39 4.02 -4.54 1.67
N GLY A 40 4.89 -5.52 1.39
CA GLY A 40 5.81 -6.10 2.37
C GLY A 40 5.10 -6.90 3.47
N GLY A 41 5.73 -6.96 4.65
CA GLY A 41 5.19 -7.65 5.82
C GLY A 41 5.56 -9.13 5.96
N ASP A 42 6.45 -9.70 5.14
CA ASP A 42 7.02 -11.03 5.41
C ASP A 42 8.52 -11.03 5.12
N HIS A 43 9.32 -10.95 6.19
CA HIS A 43 10.77 -10.74 6.12
C HIS A 43 11.57 -12.05 6.22
N LEU A 44 10.92 -13.22 6.13
CA LEU A 44 11.58 -14.54 6.18
C LEU A 44 12.32 -14.86 4.87
N GLY A 45 13.18 -13.96 4.43
CA GLY A 45 14.04 -14.10 3.26
C GLY A 45 13.36 -13.86 1.91
N LYS A 46 12.06 -13.53 1.89
CA LYS A 46 11.29 -13.28 0.67
C LYS A 46 11.56 -11.88 0.09
N LYS A 47 11.22 -11.71 -1.18
CA LYS A 47 11.20 -10.39 -1.85
C LYS A 47 10.00 -9.56 -1.37
N ILE A 48 10.05 -8.25 -1.54
CA ILE A 48 8.91 -7.37 -1.25
C ILE A 48 7.82 -7.62 -2.30
N THR A 49 6.74 -8.28 -1.90
CA THR A 49 5.54 -8.46 -2.72
C THR A 49 4.55 -7.32 -2.44
N VAL A 50 3.78 -6.97 -3.47
CA VAL A 50 2.76 -5.91 -3.42
C VAL A 50 1.47 -6.46 -4.00
N GLU A 51 0.35 -6.24 -3.31
CA GLU A 51 -0.97 -6.64 -3.75
C GLU A 51 -1.91 -5.44 -3.78
N CYS A 52 -2.91 -5.47 -4.66
CA CYS A 52 -3.97 -4.49 -4.67
C CYS A 52 -5.36 -5.12 -4.64
N LEU A 53 -6.30 -4.39 -4.03
CA LEU A 53 -7.72 -4.71 -4.02
C LEU A 53 -8.50 -3.50 -4.55
N PRO A 54 -9.09 -3.59 -5.76
CA PRO A 54 -9.98 -2.56 -6.27
C PRO A 54 -11.24 -2.42 -5.40
N LEU A 55 -11.62 -1.20 -5.04
CA LEU A 55 -12.81 -0.94 -4.23
C LEU A 55 -14.03 -0.57 -5.09
N THR A 56 -14.37 -1.42 -6.07
CA THR A 56 -15.44 -1.13 -7.06
C THR A 56 -16.85 -1.49 -6.57
N SER A 57 -17.02 -2.64 -5.91
CA SER A 57 -18.25 -3.10 -5.26
C SER A 57 -17.87 -4.09 -4.17
N VAL A 58 -18.56 -4.07 -3.05
CA VAL A 58 -18.33 -4.99 -1.91
C VAL A 58 -19.42 -6.06 -1.76
N GLU A 59 -20.44 -6.02 -2.61
CA GLU A 59 -21.59 -6.92 -2.55
C GLU A 59 -21.45 -8.10 -3.54
N PRO A 60 -21.93 -9.31 -3.17
CA PRO A 60 -21.96 -10.46 -4.08
C PRO A 60 -22.83 -10.21 -5.33
N PRO A 61 -22.50 -10.82 -6.49
CA PRO A 61 -21.41 -11.77 -6.71
C PRO A 61 -20.05 -11.10 -7.02
N THR A 62 -19.98 -9.77 -7.03
CA THR A 62 -18.84 -8.98 -7.51
C THR A 62 -17.89 -8.54 -6.40
N ALA A 63 -17.73 -9.37 -5.36
CA ALA A 63 -16.79 -9.09 -4.28
C ALA A 63 -15.37 -8.94 -4.85
N PRO A 64 -14.62 -7.91 -4.41
CA PRO A 64 -13.36 -7.57 -5.03
C PRO A 64 -12.32 -8.63 -4.70
N GLN A 65 -11.40 -8.88 -5.64
CA GLN A 65 -10.35 -9.88 -5.51
C GLN A 65 -8.99 -9.18 -5.46
N TRP A 66 -8.10 -9.74 -4.65
CA TRP A 66 -6.72 -9.29 -4.59
C TRP A 66 -5.97 -9.73 -5.84
N THR A 67 -5.16 -8.82 -6.38
CA THR A 67 -4.24 -9.13 -7.48
C THR A 67 -2.83 -8.73 -7.10
N CYS A 68 -1.85 -9.44 -7.67
CA CYS A 68 -0.45 -9.14 -7.47
C CYS A 68 -0.02 -7.99 -8.39
N LEU A 69 0.73 -7.04 -7.84
CA LEU A 69 1.40 -5.97 -8.58
C LEU A 69 2.91 -6.24 -8.65
N HIS A 70 3.62 -5.45 -9.46
CA HIS A 70 5.07 -5.49 -9.46
C HIS A 70 5.62 -5.18 -8.06
N GLY A 71 6.38 -6.13 -7.51
CA GLY A 71 7.13 -5.97 -6.28
C GLY A 71 8.47 -5.28 -6.48
N VAL A 72 9.25 -5.18 -5.41
CA VAL A 72 10.64 -4.71 -5.48
C VAL A 72 11.56 -5.93 -5.48
N ASP A 73 12.55 -5.95 -6.38
CA ASP A 73 13.60 -6.98 -6.39
C ASP A 73 14.64 -6.74 -5.28
N LYS A 74 14.15 -6.69 -4.04
CA LYS A 74 14.94 -6.55 -2.82
C LYS A 74 14.31 -7.44 -1.75
N GLN A 75 15.16 -7.97 -0.88
CA GLN A 75 14.71 -8.74 0.27
C GLN A 75 13.84 -7.86 1.18
N CYS A 76 12.69 -8.39 1.58
CA CYS A 76 11.77 -7.70 2.46
C CYS A 76 12.41 -7.48 3.81
N THR A 77 12.37 -6.23 4.27
CA THR A 77 12.80 -5.88 5.62
C THR A 77 11.62 -5.99 6.60
N PRO A 78 11.86 -6.01 7.92
CA PRO A 78 10.80 -6.23 8.91
C PRO A 78 9.76 -5.11 9.00
N PHE A 79 10.06 -3.93 8.49
CA PHE A 79 9.20 -2.75 8.59
C PHE A 79 8.94 -2.17 7.22
N THR A 80 7.66 -2.05 6.88
CA THR A 80 7.20 -1.36 5.68
C THR A 80 6.26 -0.24 6.06
N SER A 81 6.46 0.94 5.47
CA SER A 81 5.56 2.09 5.58
C SER A 81 5.15 2.50 4.16
N LEU A 82 3.87 2.78 3.95
CA LEU A 82 3.32 3.06 2.63
C LEU A 82 2.37 4.24 2.75
N VAL A 83 2.54 5.28 1.92
CA VAL A 83 1.69 6.48 1.94
C VAL A 83 1.43 7.00 0.54
N THR A 84 0.32 7.73 0.41
CA THR A 84 0.03 8.51 -0.79
C THR A 84 0.23 9.99 -0.53
N PHE A 85 0.91 10.67 -1.44
CA PHE A 85 1.17 12.11 -1.39
C PHE A 85 1.19 12.68 -2.81
N GLY A 86 0.37 13.68 -3.10
CA GLY A 86 0.35 14.34 -4.42
C GLY A 86 0.15 13.38 -5.59
N ASN A 87 -0.77 12.41 -5.45
CA ASN A 87 -1.01 11.34 -6.43
C ASN A 87 0.21 10.43 -6.71
N ARG A 88 1.18 10.39 -5.79
CA ARG A 88 2.30 9.46 -5.79
C ARG A 88 2.10 8.45 -4.66
N LEU A 89 2.57 7.24 -4.88
CA LEU A 89 2.60 6.19 -3.85
C LEU A 89 4.06 5.94 -3.47
N ILE A 90 4.38 6.15 -2.19
CA ILE A 90 5.74 6.08 -1.66
C ILE A 90 5.80 4.97 -0.63
N MET A 91 6.78 4.09 -0.78
CA MET A 91 7.07 3.00 0.14
C MET A 91 8.43 3.23 0.81
N LEU A 92 8.49 3.03 2.13
CA LEU A 92 9.72 2.83 2.87
C LEU A 92 9.83 1.36 3.27
N SER A 93 10.98 0.75 3.01
CA SER A 93 11.36 -0.57 3.53
C SER A 93 12.56 -0.37 4.44
N SER A 94 12.38 -0.62 5.74
CA SER A 94 13.44 -0.42 6.73
C SER A 94 13.71 -1.63 7.61
N GLY A 95 14.94 -1.70 8.09
CA GLY A 95 15.42 -2.69 9.06
C GLY A 95 16.82 -2.33 9.54
N TRP A 96 17.51 -3.29 10.15
CA TRP A 96 18.84 -3.16 10.75
C TRP A 96 19.92 -2.50 9.87
N ARG A 97 19.77 -2.56 8.54
CA ARG A 97 20.72 -2.00 7.56
C ARG A 97 20.38 -0.57 7.11
N GLY A 98 19.31 0.02 7.65
CA GLY A 98 18.77 1.30 7.20
C GLY A 98 17.44 1.17 6.46
N CYS A 99 17.12 2.18 5.67
CA CYS A 99 15.84 2.38 5.01
C CYS A 99 16.02 2.72 3.54
N ASP A 100 15.27 2.06 2.67
CA ASP A 100 15.15 2.40 1.26
C ASP A 100 13.77 2.99 0.97
N ALA A 101 13.76 4.07 0.19
CA ALA A 101 12.56 4.71 -0.28
C ALA A 101 12.32 4.40 -1.76
N TYR A 102 11.07 4.06 -2.09
CA TYR A 102 10.64 3.76 -3.45
C TYR A 102 9.39 4.56 -3.81
N GLU A 103 9.29 4.94 -5.08
CA GLU A 103 8.08 5.49 -5.68
C GLU A 103 7.49 4.51 -6.68
N PHE A 104 6.17 4.32 -6.61
CA PHE A 104 5.43 3.56 -7.61
C PHE A 104 5.04 4.48 -8.77
N SER A 105 5.61 4.25 -9.95
CA SER A 105 5.43 5.08 -11.14
C SER A 105 5.10 4.25 -12.38
N PRO A 106 4.33 4.78 -13.35
CA PRO A 106 4.08 4.07 -14.60
C PRO A 106 5.37 3.84 -15.38
N THR A 107 5.43 2.72 -16.12
CA THR A 107 6.37 2.53 -17.22
C THR A 107 5.95 3.41 -18.40
N GLU A 108 6.90 3.80 -19.25
CA GLU A 108 6.70 4.83 -20.28
C GLU A 108 5.41 4.62 -21.10
N GLY A 109 4.50 5.60 -21.05
CA GLY A 109 3.38 5.74 -22.00
C GLY A 109 2.02 5.16 -21.61
N ASP A 110 1.88 4.40 -20.52
CA ASP A 110 0.57 3.89 -20.09
C ASP A 110 0.38 3.93 -18.57
N ASP A 111 -0.42 4.90 -18.11
CA ASP A 111 -0.78 5.05 -16.70
C ASP A 111 -2.19 4.55 -16.38
N ASN A 112 -2.88 3.87 -17.30
CA ASN A 112 -4.26 3.45 -17.09
C ASN A 112 -4.39 2.26 -16.14
N SER A 113 -3.36 1.43 -16.03
CA SER A 113 -3.37 0.20 -15.23
C SER A 113 -2.22 0.17 -14.23
N LEU A 114 -2.52 -0.15 -12.96
CA LEU A 114 -1.49 -0.36 -11.94
C LEU A 114 -0.55 -1.53 -12.25
N ALA A 115 -0.95 -2.44 -13.16
CA ALA A 115 -0.07 -3.52 -13.63
C ALA A 115 1.13 -2.98 -14.44
N ASN A 116 1.04 -1.77 -15.01
CA ASN A 116 2.13 -1.14 -15.74
C ASN A 116 3.02 -0.26 -14.86
N PHE A 117 2.78 -0.24 -13.55
CA PHE A 117 3.57 0.55 -12.63
C PHE A 117 4.74 -0.28 -12.08
N THR A 118 5.86 0.38 -11.84
CA THR A 118 7.05 -0.22 -11.24
C THR A 118 7.57 0.65 -10.12
N TRP A 119 8.38 0.07 -9.25
CA TRP A 119 9.01 0.76 -8.13
C TRP A 119 10.36 1.34 -8.55
N LYS A 120 10.47 2.66 -8.49
CA LYS A 120 11.72 3.41 -8.72
C LYS A 120 12.35 3.76 -7.37
N SER A 121 13.64 3.50 -7.23
CA SER A 121 14.39 3.91 -6.04
C SER A 121 14.47 5.44 -5.97
N LEU A 122 14.19 6.00 -4.80
CA LEU A 122 14.31 7.44 -4.54
C LEU A 122 15.61 7.75 -3.79
N PHE A 123 15.79 7.16 -2.61
CA PHE A 123 16.95 7.40 -1.76
C PHE A 123 17.12 6.28 -0.73
N HIS A 124 18.29 6.26 -0.09
CA HIS A 124 18.64 5.37 1.00
C HIS A 124 19.07 6.20 2.23
N VAL A 125 18.69 5.75 3.43
CA VAL A 125 19.09 6.34 4.71
C VAL A 125 19.68 5.25 5.59
N ASN A 126 20.93 5.43 6.03
CA ASN A 126 21.59 4.51 6.96
C ASN A 126 20.98 4.61 8.36
N ASP A 127 21.14 3.56 9.17
CA ASP A 127 20.86 3.54 10.61
C ASP A 127 19.42 3.93 11.01
N LEU A 128 18.46 3.73 10.12
CA LEU A 128 17.03 3.96 10.35
C LEU A 128 16.25 2.63 10.28
N GLU A 129 16.06 1.98 11.44
CA GLU A 129 15.46 0.64 11.51
C GLU A 129 13.93 0.63 11.40
N HIS A 130 13.25 1.59 12.05
CA HIS A 130 11.79 1.64 12.16
C HIS A 130 11.20 2.83 11.39
N ALA A 131 11.62 3.02 10.15
CA ALA A 131 11.19 4.16 9.36
C ALA A 131 9.67 4.21 9.21
N ARG A 132 9.11 5.41 9.40
CA ARG A 132 7.72 5.73 9.15
C ARG A 132 7.67 7.02 8.36
N ILE A 133 6.83 7.04 7.34
CA ILE A 133 6.55 8.26 6.59
C ILE A 133 5.17 8.77 7.00
N LEU A 134 5.10 10.06 7.29
CA LEU A 134 3.89 10.77 7.64
C LEU A 134 3.70 11.88 6.61
N VAL A 135 2.49 11.99 6.07
CA VAL A 135 2.10 13.10 5.21
C VAL A 135 1.35 14.10 6.05
N THR A 136 1.87 15.33 6.15
CA THR A 136 1.21 16.44 6.84
C THR A 136 0.75 17.47 5.82
N SER A 137 -0.32 18.20 6.14
CA SER A 137 -0.77 19.36 5.38
C SER A 137 -0.84 20.54 6.33
N GLU A 138 -0.12 21.61 6.03
CA GLU A 138 -0.31 22.90 6.69
C GLU A 138 -1.31 23.72 5.86
N ARG A 139 -2.37 24.20 6.52
CA ARG A 139 -3.17 25.29 5.95
C ARG A 139 -2.38 26.56 6.21
N LEU A 140 -1.86 27.16 5.14
CA LEU A 140 -1.42 28.54 5.22
C LEU A 140 -2.68 29.40 5.28
N ASP A 141 -3.13 29.72 6.49
CA ASP A 141 -4.19 30.69 6.68
C ASP A 141 -3.68 32.07 6.21
N GLY A 142 -3.99 32.46 4.98
CA GLY A 142 -3.71 33.80 4.45
C GLY A 142 -3.47 33.90 2.95
N SER A 143 -4.54 33.90 2.16
CA SER A 143 -4.59 34.53 0.83
C SER A 143 -6.02 34.89 0.47
#